data_AF-A0A956H4R0-F1
#
_entry.id   AF-A0A956H4R0-F1
#
_cell.length_a   1.000
_cell.length_b   1.000
_cell.length_c   1.000
_cell.angle_alpha   90.00
_cell.angle_beta   90.00
_cell.angle_gamma   90.00
#
_symmetry.space_group_name_H-M   'P 1'
#
loop_
_entity.id
_entity.type
_entity.pdbx_description
1 polymer ?
#
loop_
_entity_poly.entity_id
_entity_poly.type
_entity_poly.pdbx_seq_one_letter_code
_entity_poly.pdbx_strand_id
1 'polypeptide(L)'
;MFARSLLPTLLASALLLPALACDKAEEKKEDKAPEKTDEEKLAEERVAKKRAEREAKEKADKEAAEAKAKTLDEICVLPDPKEMPKNLEKACKAVAQANDDFMNRLYEGDAVTRWNEAKGTQLPMTEGQCTTTGSIEVAACQINGMNKAPPELKKDLPDILRTCIEKFGPDAAKPPAE
;
A
#
# COMPACT_ATOMS: atom_id res chain seq x y z
N MET A 1 2.91 -40.68 -5.45
CA MET A 1 4.11 -41.54 -5.54
C MET A 1 5.29 -40.57 -5.64
N PHE A 2 6.02 -40.23 -4.58
CA PHE A 2 7.08 -40.96 -3.83
C PHE A 2 7.04 -40.49 -2.35
N ALA A 3 6.83 -41.33 -1.33
CA ALA A 3 7.78 -42.20 -0.61
C ALA A 3 8.81 -41.50 0.33
N ARG A 4 8.42 -41.35 1.61
CA ARG A 4 9.11 -41.70 2.90
C ARG A 4 10.60 -41.36 3.18
N SER A 5 10.82 -40.67 4.31
CA SER A 5 11.75 -40.98 5.47
C SER A 5 11.77 -39.74 6.41
N LEU A 6 11.40 -39.70 7.72
CA LEU A 6 11.75 -40.46 8.95
C LEU A 6 13.29 -40.55 9.12
N LEU A 7 14.00 -40.17 10.18
CA LEU A 7 13.77 -39.70 11.57
C LEU A 7 15.15 -39.08 12.07
N PRO A 8 15.44 -38.80 13.37
CA PRO A 8 16.21 -37.65 13.85
C PRO A 8 17.61 -38.02 14.39
N THR A 9 18.44 -37.02 14.71
CA THR A 9 19.70 -37.25 15.45
C THR A 9 19.70 -36.48 16.77
N LEU A 10 19.24 -37.18 17.81
CA LEU A 10 19.56 -36.91 19.21
C LEU A 10 21.00 -37.38 19.46
N LEU A 11 21.87 -36.49 19.96
CA LEU A 11 23.11 -36.90 20.62
C LEU A 11 23.15 -36.26 22.02
N ALA A 12 22.93 -37.11 23.02
CA ALA A 12 23.10 -36.81 24.42
C ALA A 12 24.57 -37.02 24.81
N SER A 13 25.16 -36.06 25.53
CA SER A 13 26.39 -36.28 26.31
C SER A 13 26.13 -35.82 27.74
N ALA A 14 25.85 -36.80 28.59
CA ALA A 14 25.87 -36.69 30.03
C ALA A 14 27.32 -36.88 30.53
N LEU A 15 27.77 -36.02 31.45
CA LEU A 15 28.95 -36.26 32.27
C LEU A 15 28.59 -35.91 33.72
N LEU A 16 28.63 -36.95 34.56
CA LEU A 16 28.32 -36.95 35.98
C LEU A 16 29.60 -36.71 36.82
N LEU A 17 29.49 -35.77 37.79
CA LEU A 17 29.93 -35.78 39.21
C LEU A 17 31.42 -36.04 39.58
N PRO A 18 31.94 -35.34 40.63
CA PRO A 18 31.64 -35.75 42.01
C PRO A 18 31.24 -34.63 42.98
N ALA A 19 30.52 -35.07 44.01
CA ALA A 19 30.09 -34.31 45.18
C ALA A 19 31.24 -34.02 46.15
N LEU A 20 31.24 -32.81 46.72
CA LEU A 20 31.79 -32.51 48.04
C LEU A 20 30.67 -31.87 48.86
N ALA A 21 30.38 -32.46 50.02
CA ALA A 21 29.35 -32.03 50.96
C ALA A 21 29.88 -30.99 51.96
N CYS A 22 28.97 -30.13 52.43
CA CYS A 22 28.94 -29.36 53.69
C CYS A 22 30.20 -28.60 54.13
N ASP A 23 30.12 -27.26 54.24
CA ASP A 23 29.69 -26.59 55.47
C ASP A 23 29.56 -25.07 55.23
N LYS A 24 28.79 -24.40 56.09
CA LYS A 24 28.88 -22.98 56.42
C LYS A 24 27.99 -21.95 55.69
N ALA A 25 26.98 -21.57 56.48
CA ALA A 25 26.50 -20.21 56.74
C ALA A 25 25.70 -19.48 55.65
N GLU A 26 24.47 -19.15 56.06
CA GLU A 26 23.63 -18.10 55.52
C GLU A 26 24.42 -16.81 55.24
N GLU A 27 24.35 -16.35 53.99
CA GLU A 27 24.25 -14.93 53.73
C GLU A 27 23.15 -14.73 52.69
N LYS A 28 22.04 -14.13 53.15
CA LYS A 28 21.10 -13.40 52.30
C LYS A 28 21.92 -12.34 51.55
N LYS A 29 22.41 -12.68 50.36
CA LYS A 29 22.78 -11.66 49.38
C LYS A 29 21.47 -11.04 48.93
N GLU A 30 21.27 -9.80 49.35
CA GLU A 30 20.31 -8.91 48.71
C GLU A 30 20.55 -8.98 47.20
N ASP A 31 19.56 -9.49 46.47
CA ASP A 31 19.46 -9.33 45.02
C ASP A 31 19.32 -7.83 44.74
N LYS A 32 20.44 -7.10 44.79
CA LYS A 32 20.56 -5.86 44.05
C LYS A 32 20.51 -6.27 42.58
N ALA A 33 19.36 -5.99 41.96
CA ALA A 33 19.24 -6.02 40.52
C ALA A 33 20.50 -5.39 39.90
N PRO A 34 21.21 -6.07 39.00
CA PRO A 34 22.40 -5.51 38.39
C PRO A 34 22.02 -4.18 37.75
N GLU A 35 22.71 -3.12 38.17
CA GLU A 35 22.52 -1.81 37.57
C GLU A 35 22.90 -1.94 36.09
N LYS A 36 21.92 -1.70 35.19
CA LYS A 36 22.15 -1.82 33.75
C LYS A 36 23.38 -1.04 33.38
N THR A 37 24.28 -1.67 32.64
CA THR A 37 25.47 -1.01 32.12
C THR A 37 25.07 0.18 31.25
N ASP A 38 25.92 1.19 31.15
CA ASP A 38 25.64 2.35 30.30
C ASP A 38 25.41 1.93 28.83
N GLU A 39 26.04 0.84 28.39
CA GLU A 39 25.80 0.24 27.07
C GLU A 39 24.38 -0.36 26.95
N GLU A 40 23.87 -1.03 27.98
CA GLU A 40 22.49 -1.54 28.01
C GLU A 40 21.46 -0.40 28.06
N LYS A 41 21.73 0.66 28.84
CA LYS A 41 20.87 1.86 28.87
C LYS A 41 20.82 2.55 27.51
N LEU A 42 21.97 2.71 26.84
CA LEU A 42 22.05 3.27 25.47
C LEU A 42 21.39 2.36 24.43
N ALA A 43 21.50 1.04 24.58
CA ALA A 43 20.83 0.08 23.70
C ALA A 43 19.30 0.16 23.86
N GLU A 44 18.80 0.24 25.09
CA GLU A 44 17.37 0.38 25.38
C GLU A 44 16.80 1.70 24.87
N GLU A 45 17.52 2.82 25.05
CA GLU A 45 17.11 4.12 24.53
C GLU A 45 17.02 4.12 23.00
N ARG A 46 18.01 3.51 22.31
CA ARG A 46 17.99 3.36 20.85
C ARG A 46 16.83 2.50 20.36
N VAL A 47 16.51 1.41 21.08
CA VAL A 47 15.38 0.55 20.73
C VAL A 47 14.05 1.26 20.96
N ALA A 48 13.90 1.97 22.08
CA ALA A 48 12.72 2.76 22.39
C ALA A 48 12.50 3.88 21.36
N LYS A 49 13.55 4.62 21.00
CA LYS A 49 13.50 5.64 19.96
C LYS A 49 13.08 5.06 18.61
N LYS A 50 13.70 3.95 18.17
CA LYS A 50 13.32 3.28 16.91
C LYS A 50 11.89 2.76 16.92
N ARG A 51 11.38 2.32 18.08
CA ARG A 51 9.99 1.86 18.21
C ARG A 51 9.03 3.05 18.07
N ALA A 52 9.30 4.14 18.79
CA ALA A 52 8.50 5.36 18.70
C ALA A 52 8.50 5.94 17.27
N GLU A 53 9.65 5.95 16.58
CA GLU A 53 9.75 6.36 15.18
C GLU A 53 8.92 5.47 14.24
N ARG A 54 8.93 4.15 14.44
CA ARG A 54 8.10 3.23 13.65
C ARG A 54 6.61 3.43 13.90
N GLU A 55 6.20 3.55 15.17
CA GLU A 55 4.80 3.72 15.54
C GLU A 55 4.27 5.08 15.04
N ALA A 56 5.07 6.14 15.12
CA ALA A 56 4.73 7.45 14.55
C ALA A 56 4.62 7.40 13.03
N LYS A 57 5.55 6.72 12.34
CA LYS A 57 5.50 6.54 10.89
C LYS A 57 4.28 5.71 10.47
N GLU A 58 4.00 4.60 11.14
CA GLU A 58 2.85 3.76 10.83
C GLU A 58 1.53 4.51 11.02
N LYS A 59 1.42 5.31 12.07
CA LYS A 59 0.25 6.17 12.28
C LYS A 59 0.11 7.21 11.17
N ALA A 60 1.19 7.89 10.80
CA ALA A 60 1.18 8.87 9.71
C ALA A 60 0.83 8.22 8.36
N ASP A 61 1.39 7.04 8.06
CA ASP A 61 1.11 6.29 6.83
C ASP A 61 -0.36 5.84 6.78
N LYS A 62 -0.93 5.40 7.91
CA LYS A 62 -2.36 5.04 8.02
C LYS A 62 -3.28 6.24 7.83
N GLU A 63 -3.01 7.35 8.53
CA GLU A 63 -3.81 8.58 8.40
C GLU A 63 -3.75 9.13 6.96
N ALA A 64 -2.58 9.08 6.32
CA ALA A 64 -2.41 9.45 4.92
C ALA A 64 -3.17 8.52 3.96
N ALA A 65 -3.14 7.20 4.21
CA ALA A 65 -3.88 6.22 3.42
C ALA A 65 -5.39 6.39 3.56
N GLU A 66 -5.90 6.62 4.77
CA GLU A 66 -7.31 6.88 5.04
C GLU A 66 -7.78 8.19 4.41
N ALA A 67 -6.98 9.26 4.51
CA ALA A 67 -7.28 10.52 3.86
C ALA A 67 -7.33 10.35 2.33
N LYS A 68 -6.35 9.63 1.76
CA LYS A 68 -6.35 9.31 0.33
C LYS A 68 -7.58 8.51 -0.08
N ALA A 69 -7.93 7.46 0.66
CA ALA A 69 -9.10 6.63 0.38
C ALA A 69 -10.39 7.45 0.38
N LYS A 70 -10.56 8.36 1.36
CA LYS A 70 -11.71 9.28 1.40
C LYS A 70 -11.77 10.18 0.17
N THR A 71 -10.66 10.80 -0.21
CA THR A 71 -10.61 11.65 -1.41
C THR A 71 -10.93 10.85 -2.67
N LEU A 72 -10.40 9.64 -2.79
CA LEU A 72 -10.74 8.74 -3.91
C LEU A 72 -12.23 8.39 -3.91
N ASP A 73 -12.82 8.11 -2.75
CA ASP A 73 -14.24 7.82 -2.64
C ASP A 73 -15.14 8.98 -3.07
N GLU A 74 -14.73 10.22 -2.77
CA GLU A 74 -15.45 11.44 -3.14
C GLU A 74 -15.37 11.73 -4.66
N ILE A 75 -14.23 11.47 -5.31
CA ILE A 75 -14.03 11.81 -6.73
C ILE A 75 -14.34 10.65 -7.67
N CYS A 76 -14.19 9.40 -7.23
CA CYS A 76 -14.49 8.19 -8.03
C CYS A 76 -15.97 7.82 -7.89
N VAL A 77 -16.82 8.71 -8.39
CA VAL A 77 -18.27 8.57 -8.46
C VAL A 77 -18.76 8.78 -9.89
N LEU A 78 -19.96 8.29 -10.19
CA LEU A 78 -20.59 8.57 -11.48
C LEU A 78 -21.06 10.04 -11.53
N PRO A 79 -20.87 10.74 -12.66
CA PRO A 79 -21.47 12.04 -12.88
C PRO A 79 -22.99 11.91 -13.04
N ASP A 80 -23.69 13.03 -13.16
CA ASP A 80 -25.14 13.01 -13.35
C ASP A 80 -25.52 12.18 -14.59
N PRO A 81 -26.65 11.44 -14.59
CA PRO A 81 -27.06 10.61 -15.73
C PRO A 81 -27.16 11.33 -17.07
N LYS A 82 -27.30 12.67 -17.05
CA LYS A 82 -27.32 13.52 -18.25
C LYS A 82 -25.92 13.79 -18.83
N GLU A 83 -24.90 13.71 -17.99
CA GLU A 83 -23.48 13.89 -18.32
C GLU A 83 -22.81 12.55 -18.67
N MET A 84 -23.49 11.44 -18.41
CA MET A 84 -23.00 10.10 -18.74
C MET A 84 -22.74 9.95 -20.24
N PRO A 85 -21.58 9.38 -20.64
CA PRO A 85 -21.31 9.09 -22.04
C PRO A 85 -22.35 8.15 -22.65
N LYS A 86 -22.76 8.40 -23.89
CA LYS A 86 -23.82 7.63 -24.57
C LYS A 86 -23.35 6.35 -25.25
N ASN A 87 -22.05 6.21 -25.49
CA ASN A 87 -21.45 5.01 -26.08
C ASN A 87 -20.00 4.87 -25.63
N LEU A 88 -19.52 3.62 -25.66
CA LEU A 88 -18.22 3.25 -25.14
C LEU A 88 -17.06 3.92 -25.89
N GLU A 89 -17.11 3.98 -27.22
CA GLU A 89 -16.03 4.58 -28.03
C GLU A 89 -15.80 6.05 -27.67
N LYS A 90 -16.89 6.85 -27.61
CA LYS A 90 -16.79 8.26 -27.20
C LYS A 90 -16.39 8.40 -25.74
N ALA A 91 -16.84 7.49 -24.87
CA ALA A 91 -16.43 7.48 -23.47
C ALA A 91 -14.92 7.26 -23.34
N CYS A 92 -14.36 6.28 -24.04
CA CYS A 92 -12.93 5.95 -23.94
C CYS A 92 -12.02 7.01 -24.58
N LYS A 93 -12.47 7.67 -25.65
CA LYS A 93 -11.80 8.87 -26.17
C LYS A 93 -11.81 10.01 -25.14
N ALA A 94 -12.92 10.20 -24.44
CA ALA A 94 -13.01 11.19 -23.37
C ALA A 94 -12.15 10.83 -22.15
N VAL A 95 -11.98 9.54 -21.81
CA VAL A 95 -11.01 9.09 -20.80
C VAL A 95 -9.58 9.47 -21.22
N ALA A 96 -9.21 9.23 -22.47
CA ALA A 96 -7.90 9.63 -22.97
C ALA A 96 -7.70 11.15 -22.87
N GLN A 97 -8.70 11.95 -23.28
CA GLN A 97 -8.63 13.41 -23.13
C GLN A 97 -8.50 13.83 -21.66
N ALA A 98 -9.30 13.26 -20.76
CA ALA A 98 -9.22 13.56 -19.34
C ALA A 98 -7.86 13.19 -18.72
N ASN A 99 -7.16 12.20 -19.28
CA ASN A 99 -5.79 11.87 -18.91
C ASN A 99 -4.81 12.97 -19.38
N ASP A 100 -4.92 13.45 -20.62
CA ASP A 100 -4.13 14.61 -21.10
C ASP A 100 -4.37 15.83 -20.20
N ASP A 101 -5.63 16.13 -19.88
CA ASP A 101 -6.01 17.27 -19.05
C ASP A 101 -5.47 17.13 -17.62
N PHE A 102 -5.54 15.92 -17.03
CA PHE A 102 -4.95 15.61 -15.73
C PHE A 102 -3.44 15.88 -15.72
N MET A 103 -2.72 15.39 -16.74
CA MET A 103 -1.27 15.56 -16.85
C MET A 103 -0.89 17.03 -17.02
N ASN A 104 -1.59 17.78 -17.87
CA ASN A 104 -1.30 19.20 -18.08
C ASN A 104 -1.72 20.09 -16.89
N ARG A 105 -2.69 19.67 -16.08
CA ARG A 105 -3.19 20.44 -14.94
C ARG A 105 -2.37 20.23 -13.65
N LEU A 106 -1.89 19.01 -13.41
CA LEU A 106 -1.26 18.65 -12.13
C LEU A 106 0.26 18.50 -12.18
N TYR A 107 0.84 18.51 -13.39
CA TYR A 107 2.28 18.49 -13.59
C TYR A 107 2.76 19.80 -14.22
N GLU A 108 4.06 20.06 -14.08
CA GLU A 108 4.72 21.25 -14.60
C GLU A 108 6.13 20.91 -15.10
N GLY A 109 6.74 21.84 -15.83
CA GLY A 109 8.12 21.74 -16.30
C GLY A 109 8.38 20.51 -17.15
N ASP A 110 9.54 19.88 -16.95
CA ASP A 110 9.99 18.72 -17.73
C ASP A 110 9.01 17.55 -17.76
N ALA A 111 8.18 17.39 -16.72
CA ALA A 111 7.19 16.31 -16.70
C ALA A 111 6.11 16.50 -17.77
N VAL A 112 5.62 17.73 -17.94
CA VAL A 112 4.65 18.08 -18.99
C VAL A 112 5.30 18.07 -20.37
N THR A 113 6.56 18.47 -20.49
CA THR A 113 7.30 18.36 -21.76
C THR A 113 7.38 16.90 -22.22
N ARG A 114 7.86 15.99 -21.35
CA ARG A 114 7.95 14.56 -21.66
C ARG A 114 6.58 13.94 -21.94
N TRP A 115 5.56 14.37 -21.19
CA TRP A 115 4.19 13.95 -21.45
C TRP A 115 3.74 14.34 -22.87
N ASN A 116 3.93 15.59 -23.27
CA ASN A 116 3.53 16.07 -24.58
C ASN A 116 4.28 15.41 -25.74
N GLU A 117 5.53 14.99 -25.52
CA GLU A 117 6.29 14.17 -26.48
C GLU A 117 5.74 12.74 -26.59
N ALA A 118 5.31 12.15 -25.46
CA ALA A 118 4.86 10.76 -25.39
C ALA A 118 3.35 10.57 -25.66
N LYS A 119 2.53 11.63 -25.54
CA LYS A 119 1.06 11.50 -25.52
C LYS A 119 0.45 10.91 -26.80
N GLY A 120 1.14 11.05 -27.93
CA GLY A 120 0.74 10.40 -29.19
C GLY A 120 0.66 8.87 -29.11
N THR A 121 1.41 8.24 -28.19
CA THR A 121 1.32 6.80 -27.90
C THR A 121 0.52 6.52 -26.63
N GLN A 122 0.64 7.37 -25.60
CA GLN A 122 -0.02 7.15 -24.32
C GLN A 122 -1.55 7.28 -24.41
N LEU A 123 -2.08 8.26 -25.18
CA LEU A 123 -3.52 8.47 -25.29
C LEU A 123 -4.24 7.32 -26.00
N PRO A 124 -3.76 6.79 -27.14
CA PRO A 124 -4.33 5.58 -27.72
C PRO A 124 -4.26 4.35 -26.80
N MET A 125 -3.21 4.23 -26.00
CA MET A 125 -3.10 3.13 -25.03
C MET A 125 -4.16 3.26 -23.93
N THR A 126 -4.37 4.46 -23.40
CA THR A 126 -5.44 4.76 -22.43
C THR A 126 -6.83 4.44 -23.02
N GLU A 127 -7.09 4.85 -24.26
CA GLU A 127 -8.34 4.52 -24.97
C GLU A 127 -8.53 3.00 -25.11
N GLY A 128 -7.46 2.27 -25.48
CA GLY A 128 -7.47 0.82 -25.62
C GLY A 128 -7.75 0.08 -24.30
N GLN A 129 -7.16 0.53 -23.19
CA GLN A 129 -7.41 -0.03 -21.86
C GLN A 129 -8.86 0.20 -21.41
N CYS A 130 -9.39 1.41 -21.62
CA CYS A 130 -10.80 1.70 -21.36
C CYS A 130 -11.72 0.81 -22.21
N THR A 131 -11.41 0.66 -23.50
CA THR A 131 -12.20 -0.17 -24.42
C THR A 131 -12.21 -1.63 -23.98
N THR A 132 -11.06 -2.14 -23.53
CA THR A 132 -10.92 -3.50 -22.99
C THR A 132 -11.74 -3.70 -21.72
N THR A 133 -11.83 -2.67 -20.86
CA THR A 133 -12.65 -2.71 -19.65
C THR A 133 -14.15 -2.79 -19.99
N GLY A 134 -14.58 -2.15 -21.08
CA GLY A 134 -15.91 -2.36 -21.67
C GLY A 134 -17.09 -1.76 -20.90
N SER A 135 -16.86 -0.87 -19.93
CA SER A 135 -17.90 -0.25 -19.09
C SER A 135 -17.97 1.26 -19.27
N ILE A 136 -19.15 1.76 -19.66
CA ILE A 136 -19.44 3.20 -19.74
C ILE A 136 -19.39 3.84 -18.35
N GLU A 137 -19.83 3.13 -17.30
CA GLU A 137 -19.81 3.60 -15.92
C GLU A 137 -18.38 3.75 -15.41
N VAL A 138 -17.50 2.79 -15.70
CA VAL A 138 -16.07 2.93 -15.40
C VAL A 138 -15.49 4.14 -16.13
N ALA A 139 -15.74 4.28 -17.42
CA ALA A 139 -15.22 5.39 -18.20
C ALA A 139 -15.70 6.76 -17.65
N ALA A 140 -16.99 6.85 -17.30
CA ALA A 140 -17.56 8.06 -16.72
C ALA A 140 -16.96 8.39 -15.35
N CYS A 141 -16.78 7.39 -14.48
CA CYS A 141 -16.09 7.56 -13.21
C CYS A 141 -14.64 8.01 -13.41
N GLN A 142 -13.90 7.41 -14.35
CA GLN A 142 -12.50 7.76 -14.62
C GLN A 142 -12.36 9.21 -15.08
N ILE A 143 -13.25 9.66 -15.98
CA ILE A 143 -13.32 11.06 -16.42
C ILE A 143 -13.57 11.99 -15.23
N ASN A 144 -14.60 11.70 -14.42
CA ASN A 144 -14.95 12.53 -13.26
C ASN A 144 -13.80 12.56 -12.22
N GLY A 145 -13.21 11.40 -11.93
CA GLY A 145 -12.09 11.27 -11.01
C GLY A 145 -10.86 12.08 -11.44
N MET A 146 -10.44 11.97 -12.71
CA MET A 146 -9.32 12.75 -13.24
C MET A 146 -9.60 14.25 -13.26
N ASN A 147 -10.83 14.67 -13.60
CA ASN A 147 -11.21 16.08 -13.63
C ASN A 147 -11.29 16.71 -12.23
N LYS A 148 -11.65 15.92 -11.21
CA LYS A 148 -11.78 16.38 -9.82
C LYS A 148 -10.57 16.10 -8.94
N ALA A 149 -9.59 15.33 -9.44
CA ALA A 149 -8.39 15.01 -8.68
C ALA A 149 -7.67 16.29 -8.21
N PRO A 150 -7.40 16.42 -6.89
CA PRO A 150 -6.63 17.52 -6.36
C PRO A 150 -5.10 17.26 -6.54
N PRO A 151 -4.25 18.30 -6.39
CA PRO A 151 -2.80 18.18 -6.62
C PRO A 151 -2.09 17.08 -5.82
N GLU A 152 -2.63 16.73 -4.65
CA GLU A 152 -2.13 15.67 -3.77
C GLU A 152 -2.21 14.30 -4.43
N LEU A 153 -3.20 14.08 -5.32
CA LEU A 153 -3.40 12.82 -6.03
C LEU A 153 -2.70 12.75 -7.38
N LYS A 154 -1.81 13.71 -7.71
CA LYS A 154 -1.14 13.72 -9.03
C LYS A 154 -0.40 12.42 -9.34
N LYS A 155 0.17 11.75 -8.32
CA LYS A 155 0.87 10.46 -8.45
C LYS A 155 -0.04 9.24 -8.33
N ASP A 156 -1.31 9.44 -8.02
CA ASP A 156 -2.29 8.41 -7.71
C ASP A 156 -3.27 8.18 -8.87
N LEU A 157 -2.94 8.60 -10.09
CA LEU A 157 -3.73 8.27 -11.29
C LEU A 157 -4.05 6.77 -11.41
N PRO A 158 -3.12 5.82 -11.16
CA PRO A 158 -3.46 4.39 -11.16
C PRO A 158 -4.51 4.02 -10.11
N ASP A 159 -4.49 4.64 -8.94
CA ASP A 159 -5.48 4.39 -7.88
C ASP A 159 -6.85 4.98 -8.23
N ILE A 160 -6.91 6.13 -8.90
CA ILE A 160 -8.16 6.69 -9.45
C ILE A 160 -8.79 5.71 -10.45
N LEU A 161 -8.00 5.22 -11.41
CA LEU A 161 -8.48 4.29 -12.44
C LEU A 161 -8.94 2.97 -11.82
N ARG A 162 -8.16 2.42 -10.88
CA ARG A 162 -8.47 1.18 -10.16
C ARG A 162 -9.74 1.32 -9.33
N THR A 163 -9.90 2.39 -8.57
CA THR A 163 -11.09 2.64 -7.74
C THR A 163 -12.36 2.66 -8.59
N CYS A 164 -12.32 3.30 -9.77
CA CYS A 164 -13.46 3.29 -10.69
C CYS A 164 -13.79 1.89 -11.24
N ILE A 165 -12.77 1.06 -11.53
CA ILE A 165 -12.97 -0.33 -11.96
C ILE A 165 -13.55 -1.17 -10.82
N GLU A 166 -13.04 -1.03 -9.60
CA GLU A 166 -13.53 -1.76 -8.43
C GLU A 166 -14.99 -1.41 -8.11
N LYS A 167 -15.39 -0.14 -8.26
CA LYS A 167 -16.75 0.33 -7.98
C LYS A 167 -17.77 0.03 -9.08
N PHE A 168 -17.38 0.13 -10.35
CA PHE A 168 -18.31 0.15 -11.49
C PHE A 168 -17.92 -0.82 -12.62
N GLY A 169 -16.88 -1.62 -12.41
CA GLY A 169 -16.41 -2.60 -13.38
C GLY A 169 -17.38 -3.79 -13.51
N PRO A 170 -17.23 -4.59 -14.58
CA PRO A 170 -18.09 -5.75 -14.84
C PRO A 170 -18.14 -6.77 -13.69
N ASP A 171 -17.08 -6.85 -12.88
CA ASP A 171 -16.97 -7.75 -11.74
C ASP A 171 -17.28 -7.08 -10.38
N ALA A 172 -17.65 -5.79 -10.34
CA ALA A 172 -17.92 -5.06 -9.10
C ALA A 172 -19.08 -5.65 -8.27
N ALA A 173 -19.98 -6.41 -8.90
CA ALA A 173 -21.07 -7.12 -8.25
C ALA A 173 -20.71 -8.55 -7.80
N LYS A 174 -19.52 -9.07 -8.14
CA LYS A 174 -19.08 -10.38 -7.66
C LYS A 174 -18.44 -10.23 -6.29
N PRO A 175 -18.88 -10.99 -5.27
CA PRO A 175 -18.14 -11.07 -4.01
C PRO A 175 -16.70 -11.56 -4.29
N PRO A 176 -15.71 -11.14 -3.47
CA PRO A 176 -14.33 -11.54 -3.67
C PRO A 176 -14.25 -13.06 -3.74
N ALA A 177 -13.58 -13.58 -4.78
CA ALA A 177 -13.30 -15.00 -4.88
C ALA A 177 -12.38 -15.40 -3.71
N GLU A 178 -12.88 -16.29 -2.86
CA GLU A 178 -12.16 -16.90 -1.72
C GLU A 178 -10.95 -17.74 -2.19
#